data_AF-S3DUG3-F1
#
_entry.id   AF-S3DUG3-F1
#
_cell.length_a   1.000
_cell.length_b   1.000
_cell.length_c   1.000
_cell.angle_alpha   90.00
_cell.angle_beta   90.00
_cell.angle_gamma   90.00
#
_symmetry.space_group_name_H-M   'P 1'
#
loop_
_entity.id
_entity.type
_entity.pdbx_description
1 polymer ?
#
loop_
_entity_poly.entity_id
_entity_poly.type
_entity_poly.pdbx_seq_one_letter_code
_entity_poly.pdbx_strand_id
1 'polypeptide(L)'
;MLFNIALISSLAAAVIAAPAPVPQTTNNPTYSWDVTGWSAGCARAGCYYDFNITAPAHGTNPTVPAFSAYCSGSENGFGLGGDYRACNIFDDLPANRGVVAKLLPAPTGSGAHIQVSLQWTDLEQASTYYNYTGHANSTYNQFVAPLQSFKITPTEFFGVA
;
A
#
# COMPACT_ATOMS: atom_id res chain seq x y z
N MET A 1 -32.53 -49.42 37.72
CA MET A 1 -31.18 -48.84 37.53
C MET A 1 -31.22 -47.90 36.33
N LEU A 2 -30.41 -46.84 36.41
CA LEU A 2 -30.52 -45.55 35.73
C LEU A 2 -30.60 -45.55 34.19
N PHE A 3 -31.39 -44.60 33.67
CA PHE A 3 -31.31 -44.02 32.32
C PHE A 3 -29.97 -43.32 32.10
N ASN A 4 -29.41 -43.37 30.89
CA ASN A 4 -28.73 -42.24 30.23
C ASN A 4 -28.30 -42.62 28.80
N ILE A 5 -29.01 -42.09 27.80
CA ILE A 5 -28.57 -42.08 26.39
C ILE A 5 -28.06 -40.66 26.13
N ALA A 6 -26.75 -40.48 26.05
CA ALA A 6 -26.13 -39.21 25.69
C ALA A 6 -26.13 -39.07 24.15
N LEU A 7 -26.96 -38.18 23.63
CA LEU A 7 -26.95 -37.74 22.23
C LEU A 7 -25.86 -36.67 22.06
N ILE A 8 -24.80 -37.00 21.33
CA ILE A 8 -23.74 -36.06 20.94
C ILE A 8 -24.11 -35.49 19.57
N SER A 9 -24.54 -34.23 19.52
CA SER A 9 -24.83 -33.53 18.27
C SER A 9 -23.58 -32.76 17.80
N SER A 10 -22.96 -33.21 16.72
CA SER A 10 -21.82 -32.54 16.09
C SER A 10 -22.29 -31.44 15.13
N LEU A 11 -22.20 -30.17 15.53
CA LEU A 11 -22.35 -29.04 14.61
C LEU A 11 -21.06 -28.91 13.76
N ALA A 12 -21.13 -29.31 12.50
CA ALA A 12 -20.10 -28.97 11.51
C ALA A 12 -20.34 -27.53 11.04
N ALA A 13 -19.53 -26.58 11.51
CA ALA A 13 -19.51 -25.22 10.99
C ALA A 13 -18.77 -25.23 9.63
N ALA A 14 -19.52 -25.12 8.54
CA ALA A 14 -18.95 -24.85 7.22
C ALA A 14 -18.49 -23.38 7.18
N VAL A 15 -17.18 -23.14 7.29
CA VAL A 15 -16.59 -21.83 7.00
C VAL A 15 -16.66 -21.62 5.49
N ILE A 16 -17.58 -20.77 5.04
CA ILE A 16 -17.59 -20.28 3.66
C ILE A 16 -16.45 -19.27 3.57
N ALA A 17 -15.33 -19.67 2.99
CA ALA A 17 -14.26 -18.73 2.65
C ALA A 17 -14.74 -17.83 1.50
N ALA A 18 -14.84 -16.52 1.75
CA ALA A 18 -15.08 -15.56 0.68
C ALA A 18 -13.89 -15.53 -0.28
N PRO A 19 -14.10 -15.39 -1.59
CA PRO A 19 -13.01 -15.30 -2.56
C PRO A 19 -12.15 -14.06 -2.27
N ALA A 20 -10.83 -14.23 -2.33
CA ALA A 20 -9.91 -13.12 -2.20
C ALA A 20 -10.04 -12.16 -3.40
N PRO A 21 -9.92 -10.84 -3.20
CA PRO A 21 -9.97 -9.88 -4.30
C PRO A 21 -8.80 -10.12 -5.25
N VAL A 22 -9.05 -10.10 -6.56
CA VAL A 22 -8.00 -10.24 -7.57
C VAL A 22 -7.60 -8.84 -8.07
N PRO A 23 -6.33 -8.42 -7.93
CA PRO A 23 -5.83 -7.20 -8.52
C PRO A 23 -6.04 -7.18 -10.03
N GLN A 24 -6.65 -6.11 -10.52
CA GLN A 24 -6.79 -5.79 -11.93
C GLN A 24 -5.66 -4.86 -12.34
N THR A 25 -5.08 -5.09 -13.51
CA THR A 25 -4.15 -4.12 -14.11
C THR A 25 -4.92 -2.86 -14.47
N THR A 26 -4.45 -1.72 -13.99
CA THR A 26 -4.93 -0.40 -14.36
C THR A 26 -3.75 0.38 -14.92
N ASN A 27 -4.00 1.29 -15.85
CA ASN A 27 -3.00 2.28 -16.22
C ASN A 27 -3.76 3.53 -16.57
N ASN A 28 -4.12 4.29 -15.54
CA ASN A 28 -4.73 5.59 -15.73
C ASN A 28 -3.65 6.67 -15.63
N PRO A 29 -3.04 7.11 -16.74
CA PRO A 29 -1.96 8.09 -16.71
C PRO A 29 -2.40 9.45 -16.15
N THR A 30 -3.71 9.70 -16.04
CA THR A 30 -4.24 10.95 -15.47
C THR A 30 -4.26 10.95 -13.95
N TYR A 31 -4.15 9.78 -13.31
CA TYR A 31 -4.06 9.67 -11.85
C TYR A 31 -2.63 9.33 -11.44
N SER A 32 -1.93 10.32 -10.92
CA SER A 32 -0.53 10.18 -10.47
C SER A 32 -0.37 10.76 -9.06
N TRP A 33 0.57 10.20 -8.32
CA TRP A 33 0.94 10.63 -6.99
C TRP A 33 2.27 11.37 -7.06
N ASP A 34 2.31 12.56 -6.49
CA ASP A 34 3.49 13.41 -6.43
C ASP A 34 4.35 13.01 -5.24
N VAL A 35 5.54 12.50 -5.52
CA VAL A 35 6.58 12.20 -4.53
C VAL A 35 7.53 13.39 -4.45
N THR A 36 7.76 13.88 -3.24
CA THR A 36 8.67 14.99 -2.96
C THR A 36 9.56 14.69 -1.75
N GLY A 37 10.70 15.37 -1.67
CA GLY A 37 11.64 15.15 -0.56
C GLY A 37 12.21 13.74 -0.54
N TRP A 38 12.32 13.08 -1.70
CA TRP A 38 12.83 11.72 -1.80
C TRP A 38 14.24 11.62 -1.21
N SER A 39 14.40 10.77 -0.21
CA SER A 39 15.68 10.39 0.40
C SER A 39 15.71 8.88 0.56
N ALA A 40 16.62 8.23 -0.17
CA ALA A 40 16.85 6.81 -0.03
C ALA A 40 18.35 6.53 -0.02
N GLY A 41 18.73 5.52 0.74
CA GLY A 41 20.12 5.10 0.78
C GLY A 41 20.34 3.71 1.32
N CYS A 42 21.51 3.16 1.04
CA CYS A 42 21.97 1.90 1.61
C CYS A 42 23.19 2.13 2.50
N ALA A 43 23.18 1.50 3.67
CA ALA A 43 24.28 1.42 4.61
C ALA A 43 24.53 -0.04 4.99
N ARG A 44 25.48 -0.29 5.90
CA ARG A 44 25.84 -1.66 6.34
C ARG A 44 24.66 -2.45 6.95
N ALA A 45 23.63 -1.76 7.44
CA ALA A 45 22.44 -2.36 8.04
C ALA A 45 21.28 -2.55 7.05
N GLY A 46 21.46 -2.15 5.79
CA GLY A 46 20.44 -2.24 4.74
C GLY A 46 20.07 -0.88 4.15
N CYS A 47 19.05 -0.91 3.29
CA CYS A 47 18.51 0.22 2.55
C CYS A 47 17.27 0.82 3.23
N TYR A 48 17.11 2.13 3.10
CA TYR A 48 15.99 2.91 3.64
C TYR A 48 15.36 3.80 2.58
N TYR A 49 14.15 4.27 2.88
CA TYR A 49 13.46 5.32 2.15
C TYR A 49 12.78 6.30 3.12
N ASP A 50 12.61 7.52 2.66
CA ASP A 50 11.97 8.65 3.34
C ASP A 50 11.47 9.63 2.28
N PHE A 51 10.16 9.94 2.27
CA PHE A 51 9.58 10.89 1.32
C PHE A 51 8.17 11.34 1.74
N ASN A 52 7.72 12.45 1.15
CA ASN A 52 6.32 12.86 1.15
C ASN A 52 5.64 12.43 -0.15
N ILE A 53 4.37 12.06 -0.06
CA ILE A 53 3.54 11.71 -1.20
C ILE A 53 2.15 12.34 -1.11
N THR A 54 1.67 12.91 -2.21
CA THR A 54 0.37 13.57 -2.29
C THR A 54 -0.36 13.21 -3.57
N ALA A 55 -1.69 13.20 -3.53
CA ALA A 55 -2.52 13.14 -4.73
C ALA A 55 -3.85 13.88 -4.53
N PRO A 56 -4.38 14.54 -5.57
CA PRO A 56 -5.73 15.07 -5.52
C PRO A 56 -6.77 13.95 -5.56
N ALA A 57 -8.02 14.29 -5.22
CA ALA A 57 -9.15 13.38 -5.44
C ALA A 57 -9.33 13.13 -6.93
N HIS A 58 -9.77 11.92 -7.30
CA HIS A 58 -9.86 11.52 -8.70
C HIS A 58 -11.04 10.58 -8.97
N GLY A 59 -11.58 10.67 -10.19
CA GLY A 59 -12.67 9.81 -10.63
C GLY A 59 -13.99 10.06 -9.89
N THR A 60 -15.03 9.34 -10.31
CA THR A 60 -16.38 9.42 -9.72
C THR A 60 -16.98 8.05 -9.43
N ASN A 61 -16.34 6.95 -9.86
CA ASN A 61 -16.82 5.58 -9.64
C ASN A 61 -15.66 4.55 -9.75
N PRO A 62 -15.01 4.19 -8.62
CA PRO A 62 -15.14 4.81 -7.31
C PRO A 62 -14.50 6.20 -7.27
N THR A 63 -15.01 7.07 -6.39
CA THR A 63 -14.32 8.32 -6.05
C THR A 63 -13.08 7.98 -5.22
N VAL A 64 -11.91 8.35 -5.73
CA VAL A 64 -10.64 8.17 -5.03
C VAL A 64 -10.40 9.39 -4.15
N PRO A 65 -10.18 9.22 -2.83
CA PRO A 65 -9.94 10.36 -1.96
C PRO A 65 -8.59 11.01 -2.27
N ALA A 66 -8.52 12.32 -2.07
CA ALA A 66 -7.24 12.99 -1.96
C ALA A 66 -6.46 12.46 -0.74
N PHE A 67 -5.14 12.56 -0.77
CA PHE A 67 -4.31 12.25 0.39
C PHE A 67 -2.99 13.02 0.38
N SER A 68 -2.46 13.25 1.59
CA SER A 68 -1.07 13.65 1.83
C SER A 68 -0.49 12.79 2.95
N ALA A 69 0.64 12.15 2.68
CA ALA A 69 1.27 11.24 3.63
C ALA A 69 2.79 11.31 3.59
N TYR A 70 3.41 11.06 4.74
CA TYR A 70 4.85 10.92 4.89
C TYR A 70 5.18 9.44 5.07
N CYS A 71 6.06 8.93 4.23
CA CYS A 71 6.41 7.51 4.16
C CYS A 71 7.89 7.34 4.51
N SER A 72 8.19 6.50 5.49
CA SER A 72 9.55 6.06 5.77
C SER A 72 9.61 4.60 6.18
N GLY A 73 10.75 3.97 5.95
CA GLY A 73 10.96 2.57 6.25
C GLY A 73 12.28 2.03 5.74
N SER A 74 12.46 0.74 5.89
CA SER A 74 13.68 0.02 5.50
C SER A 74 13.34 -1.32 4.87
N GLU A 75 14.32 -1.91 4.21
CA GLU A 75 14.27 -3.32 3.83
C GLU A 75 14.38 -4.26 5.04
N ASN A 76 14.03 -5.53 4.85
CA ASN A 76 14.09 -6.61 5.84
C ASN A 76 15.39 -7.42 5.75
N GLY A 77 16.49 -6.77 5.39
CA GLY A 77 17.77 -7.41 5.08
C GLY A 77 18.24 -7.07 3.67
N PHE A 78 19.56 -7.17 3.46
CA PHE A 78 20.25 -6.56 2.33
C PHE A 78 19.71 -7.05 0.98
N GLY A 79 19.06 -6.16 0.22
CA GLY A 79 18.57 -6.43 -1.13
C GLY A 79 17.32 -7.30 -1.22
N LEU A 80 16.68 -7.63 -0.09
CA LEU A 80 15.47 -8.47 -0.07
C LEU A 80 14.16 -7.67 -0.22
N GLY A 81 14.25 -6.34 -0.29
CA GLY A 81 13.08 -5.49 -0.13
C GLY A 81 12.56 -5.47 1.31
N GLY A 82 11.48 -4.73 1.56
CA GLY A 82 10.85 -4.60 2.88
C GLY A 82 9.41 -5.06 2.88
N ASP A 83 8.81 -5.23 4.07
CA ASP A 83 7.36 -5.29 4.17
C ASP A 83 6.76 -3.91 4.00
N TYR A 84 5.46 -3.88 3.75
CA TYR A 84 4.68 -2.67 3.87
C TYR A 84 4.80 -2.05 5.27
N ARG A 85 5.08 -0.75 5.30
CA ARG A 85 4.98 0.10 6.48
C ARG A 85 3.93 1.17 6.23
N ALA A 86 3.13 1.44 7.25
CA ALA A 86 2.15 2.52 7.21
C ALA A 86 2.85 3.88 7.11
N CYS A 87 2.39 4.69 6.17
CA CYS A 87 2.77 6.09 6.07
C CYS A 87 1.93 6.92 7.03
N ASN A 88 2.51 7.99 7.57
CA ASN A 88 1.79 8.93 8.41
C ASN A 88 0.96 9.88 7.53
N ILE A 89 -0.36 9.76 7.57
CA ILE A 89 -1.27 10.68 6.89
C ILE A 89 -1.33 11.98 7.69
N PHE A 90 -1.09 13.11 7.03
CA PHE A 90 -0.96 14.42 7.69
C PHE A 90 -1.93 15.50 7.15
N ASP A 91 -3.03 15.09 6.54
CA ASP A 91 -4.10 16.01 6.11
C ASP A 91 -5.37 15.86 6.98
N ASP A 92 -6.33 16.75 6.79
CA ASP A 92 -7.58 16.82 7.57
C ASP A 92 -8.77 16.09 6.91
N LEU A 93 -8.52 15.17 5.98
CA LEU A 93 -9.57 14.43 5.25
C LEU A 93 -10.04 13.19 6.03
N PRO A 94 -11.21 12.60 5.71
CA PRO A 94 -11.80 11.50 6.48
C PRO A 94 -10.85 10.31 6.72
N ALA A 95 -10.84 9.75 7.94
CA ALA A 95 -9.94 8.67 8.35
C ALA A 95 -10.29 7.27 7.79
N ASN A 96 -10.93 7.23 6.61
CA ASN A 96 -11.35 6.02 5.91
C ASN A 96 -10.30 5.49 4.92
N ARG A 97 -9.04 5.95 5.04
CA ARG A 97 -7.98 5.62 4.09
C ARG A 97 -6.63 5.41 4.79
N GLY A 98 -5.77 4.65 4.13
CA GLY A 98 -4.42 4.35 4.56
C GLY A 98 -3.46 4.35 3.38
N VAL A 99 -2.24 4.82 3.60
CA VAL A 99 -1.15 4.72 2.64
C VAL A 99 -0.07 3.84 3.25
N VAL A 100 0.43 2.88 2.48
CA VAL A 100 1.56 2.04 2.87
C VAL A 100 2.63 2.08 1.79
N ALA A 101 3.89 1.94 2.18
CA ALA A 101 5.02 1.89 1.27
C ALA A 101 5.97 0.76 1.64
N LYS A 102 6.74 0.27 0.65
CA LYS A 102 7.86 -0.66 0.86
C LYS A 102 8.90 -0.54 -0.24
N LEU A 103 10.14 -0.91 0.09
CA LEU A 103 11.16 -1.18 -0.93
C LEU A 103 10.92 -2.53 -1.57
N LEU A 104 11.11 -2.59 -2.89
CA LEU A 104 11.15 -3.83 -3.64
C LEU A 104 12.59 -4.35 -3.75
N PRO A 105 12.76 -5.68 -3.89
CA PRO A 105 14.06 -6.25 -4.24
C PRO A 105 14.60 -5.59 -5.51
N ALA A 106 15.89 -5.27 -5.54
CA ALA A 106 16.55 -4.76 -6.74
C ALA A 106 16.93 -5.96 -7.65
N PRO A 107 16.34 -6.12 -8.85
CA PRO A 107 16.53 -7.34 -9.64
C PRO A 107 17.95 -7.50 -10.19
N THR A 108 18.59 -6.41 -10.66
CA THR A 108 19.94 -6.45 -11.28
C THR A 108 20.66 -5.09 -11.31
N GLY A 109 20.14 -4.05 -10.65
CA GLY A 109 20.60 -2.67 -10.85
C GLY A 109 20.68 -1.84 -9.58
N SER A 110 21.64 -0.92 -9.56
CA SER A 110 21.70 0.17 -8.60
C SER A 110 20.44 1.02 -8.68
N GLY A 111 19.77 1.24 -7.57
CA GLY A 111 18.57 2.07 -7.53
C GLY A 111 17.63 1.66 -6.41
N ALA A 112 16.77 2.58 -6.03
CA ALA A 112 15.73 2.37 -5.05
C ALA A 112 14.41 2.13 -5.78
N HIS A 113 13.83 0.95 -5.56
CA HIS A 113 12.56 0.55 -6.15
C HIS A 113 11.49 0.66 -5.08
N ILE A 114 10.58 1.62 -5.23
CA ILE A 114 9.52 1.86 -4.24
C ILE A 114 8.19 1.33 -4.76
N GLN A 115 7.42 0.69 -3.89
CA GLN A 115 6.02 0.37 -4.09
C GLN A 115 5.20 1.13 -3.05
N VAL A 116 4.13 1.78 -3.49
CA VAL A 116 3.19 2.50 -2.64
C VAL A 116 1.79 2.00 -2.92
N SER A 117 0.98 1.88 -1.87
CA SER A 117 -0.39 1.43 -1.97
C SER A 117 -1.30 2.35 -1.16
N LEU A 118 -2.37 2.83 -1.80
CA LEU A 118 -3.45 3.60 -1.18
C LEU A 118 -4.66 2.69 -1.06
N GLN A 119 -5.17 2.52 0.16
CA GLN A 119 -6.44 1.84 0.41
C GLN A 119 -7.45 2.81 1.01
N TRP A 120 -8.73 2.68 0.65
CA TRP A 120 -9.82 3.42 1.27
C TRP A 120 -11.12 2.63 1.29
N THR A 121 -11.96 2.89 2.29
CA THR A 121 -13.34 2.35 2.37
C THR A 121 -14.34 3.36 1.82
N ASP A 122 -15.40 2.88 1.19
CA ASP A 122 -16.53 3.72 0.82
C ASP A 122 -17.24 4.23 2.11
N LEU A 123 -17.58 5.52 2.15
CA LEU A 123 -18.23 6.12 3.32
C LEU A 123 -19.73 5.81 3.39
N GLU A 124 -20.36 5.52 2.25
CA GLU A 124 -21.77 5.15 2.16
C GLU A 124 -21.94 3.63 2.30
N GLN A 125 -20.94 2.86 1.90
CA GLN A 125 -20.93 1.40 1.96
C GLN A 125 -19.68 0.88 2.68
N ALA A 126 -19.72 0.80 4.01
CA ALA A 126 -18.55 0.45 4.81
C ALA A 126 -17.97 -0.97 4.55
N SER A 127 -18.72 -1.89 3.94
CA SER A 127 -18.19 -3.19 3.48
C SER A 127 -17.32 -3.07 2.22
N THR A 128 -17.46 -1.95 1.51
CA THR A 128 -16.80 -1.69 0.25
C THR A 128 -15.46 -1.01 0.48
N TYR A 129 -14.39 -1.57 -0.07
CA TYR A 129 -13.06 -0.97 -0.01
C TYR A 129 -12.30 -1.16 -1.31
N TYR A 130 -11.40 -0.23 -1.56
CA TYR A 130 -10.64 -0.13 -2.79
C TYR A 130 -9.16 0.03 -2.49
N ASN A 131 -8.33 -0.38 -3.42
CA ASN A 131 -6.88 -0.23 -3.35
C ASN A 131 -6.31 0.15 -4.70
N TYR A 132 -5.40 1.11 -4.70
CA TYR A 132 -4.48 1.36 -5.80
C TYR A 132 -3.07 1.04 -5.34
N THR A 133 -2.31 0.37 -6.20
CA THR A 133 -0.89 0.12 -6.00
C THR A 133 -0.09 0.61 -7.20
N GLY A 134 1.01 1.31 -6.92
CA GLY A 134 1.91 1.85 -7.92
C GLY A 134 3.37 1.69 -7.50
N HIS A 135 4.26 1.80 -8.48
CA HIS A 135 5.70 1.60 -8.27
C HIS A 135 6.50 2.67 -9.01
N ALA A 136 7.70 2.95 -8.52
CA ALA A 136 8.67 3.77 -9.24
C ALA A 136 10.09 3.30 -8.99
N ASN A 137 10.93 3.56 -9.98
CA ASN A 137 12.37 3.38 -9.89
C ASN A 137 13.00 4.76 -9.68
N SER A 138 13.81 4.88 -8.64
CA SER A 138 14.55 6.10 -8.32
C SER A 138 16.01 5.77 -7.98
N THR A 139 16.82 6.79 -7.70
CA THR A 139 18.21 6.63 -7.27
C THR A 139 18.34 6.67 -5.76
N TYR A 140 19.37 6.00 -5.22
CA TYR A 140 19.83 6.24 -3.86
C TYR A 140 20.60 7.57 -3.82
N ASN A 141 20.05 8.56 -3.12
CA ASN A 141 20.51 9.94 -3.12
C ASN A 141 20.94 10.44 -1.73
N GLN A 142 21.26 9.53 -0.81
CA GLN A 142 21.69 9.79 0.57
C GLN A 142 22.84 10.82 0.74
N PHE A 143 23.58 11.13 -0.33
CA PHE A 143 24.68 12.11 -0.34
C PHE A 143 24.52 13.20 -1.41
N VAL A 144 23.33 13.33 -2.02
CA VAL A 144 23.07 14.23 -3.15
C VAL A 144 21.93 15.18 -2.80
N ALA A 145 22.20 16.48 -2.96
CA ALA A 145 21.20 17.54 -2.91
C ALA A 145 21.05 18.20 -4.31
N PRO A 146 19.87 18.74 -4.66
CA PRO A 146 18.62 18.74 -3.89
C PRO A 146 17.94 17.36 -3.86
N LEU A 147 17.03 17.15 -2.90
CA LEU A 147 16.22 15.94 -2.85
C LEU A 147 15.33 15.85 -4.11
N GLN A 148 15.12 14.62 -4.57
CA GLN A 148 14.41 14.37 -5.82
C GLN A 148 12.90 14.45 -5.64
N SER A 149 12.22 14.75 -6.74
CA SER A 149 10.78 14.64 -6.87
C SER A 149 10.44 13.87 -8.14
N PHE A 150 9.41 13.03 -8.09
CA PHE A 150 8.94 12.23 -9.22
C PHE A 150 7.47 11.88 -9.03
N LYS A 151 6.87 11.24 -10.04
CA LYS A 151 5.49 10.79 -10.00
C LYS A 151 5.40 9.27 -9.97
N ILE A 152 4.44 8.75 -9.22
CA ILE A 152 4.04 7.34 -9.25
C ILE A 152 2.66 7.27 -9.93
N THR A 153 2.55 6.47 -10.98
CA THR A 153 1.24 6.15 -11.59
C THR A 153 0.83 4.76 -11.11
N PRO A 154 -0.34 4.60 -10.47
CA PRO A 154 -0.82 3.28 -10.07
C PRO A 154 -1.02 2.34 -11.26
N THR A 155 -0.56 1.11 -11.11
CA THR A 155 -0.62 0.06 -12.14
C THR A 155 -1.56 -1.09 -11.77
N GLU A 156 -1.95 -1.16 -10.49
CA GLU A 156 -2.83 -2.19 -9.96
C GLU A 156 -4.00 -1.55 -9.22
N PHE A 157 -5.18 -2.14 -9.38
CA PHE A 157 -6.41 -1.74 -8.71
C PHE A 157 -7.23 -2.95 -8.30
N PHE A 158 -7.81 -2.92 -7.12
CA PHE A 158 -8.92 -3.82 -6.80
C PHE A 158 -9.97 -3.12 -5.93
N GLY A 159 -11.18 -3.66 -5.99
CA GLY A 159 -12.31 -3.26 -5.15
C GLY A 159 -13.03 -4.49 -4.63
N VAL A 160 -13.55 -4.38 -3.41
CA VAL A 160 -14.43 -5.36 -2.76
C VAL A 160 -15.69 -4.60 -2.36
N ALA A 161 -16.86 -5.23 -2.49
CA ALA A 161 -18.16 -4.69 -2.11
C ALA A 161 -18.93 -5.72 -1.28
#